data_AF-A0A4R8DG62-F1
#
_entry.id   AF-A0A4R8DG62-F1
#
_cell.length_a   1.000
_cell.length_b   1.000
_cell.length_c   1.000
_cell.angle_alpha   90.00
_cell.angle_beta   90.00
_cell.angle_gamma   90.00
#
_symmetry.space_group_name_H-M   'P 1'
#
loop_
_entity.id
_entity.type
_entity.pdbx_description
1 polymer ?
#
loop_
_entity_poly.entity_id
_entity_poly.type
_entity_poly.pdbx_seq_one_letter_code
_entity_poly.pdbx_strand_id
1 'polypeptide(L)'
;MFSFHPDKFDFWPVYDCIKRFYPLGIPRGSLYKDYAGFKEAVALWESEIVNADRCEARWAPFVNEVTLGLGKPVFGRTYGQAPCYSIAVELERKVLENITRIRELQCFVSILGPFYTVIGIDRNEIQTGERHPVRSTNYMVVSPQHEYEDSFRKLCDIVEDRFKGYRFVPYRICTTAIEGLRVWYMDEDEPGNRIFHALFTYQIDFNIQTLGAETYGADAWIKEGYVQKGSWVANPPL
;
A
#
# COMPACT_ATOMS: atom_id res chain seq x y z
N MET A 1 4.16 16.48 -2.07
CA MET A 1 4.13 16.97 -0.68
C MET A 1 2.83 16.53 -0.03
N PHE A 2 2.88 16.04 1.22
CA PHE A 2 1.72 15.58 1.98
C PHE A 2 0.76 16.73 2.23
N SER A 3 -0.43 16.65 1.63
CA SER A 3 -1.43 17.71 1.65
C SER A 3 -2.83 17.12 1.52
N PHE A 4 -3.75 17.66 2.32
CA PHE A 4 -5.18 17.34 2.31
C PHE A 4 -5.93 18.50 2.97
N HIS A 5 -7.27 18.52 2.88
CA HIS A 5 -8.08 19.54 3.55
C HIS A 5 -8.20 19.21 5.05
N PRO A 6 -7.48 19.88 5.96
CA PRO A 6 -7.36 19.43 7.35
C PRO A 6 -8.65 19.64 8.15
N ASP A 7 -9.52 20.56 7.75
CA ASP A 7 -10.83 20.71 8.41
C ASP A 7 -11.82 19.61 8.02
N LYS A 8 -11.67 19.04 6.82
CA LYS A 8 -12.58 18.01 6.28
C LYS A 8 -12.12 16.61 6.64
N PHE A 9 -10.85 16.29 6.34
CA PHE A 9 -10.33 14.95 6.48
C PHE A 9 -9.36 14.84 7.66
N ASP A 10 -9.29 13.66 8.27
CA ASP A 10 -8.37 13.36 9.37
C ASP A 10 -7.28 12.36 8.95
N PHE A 11 -6.39 12.77 8.05
CA PHE A 11 -5.24 11.94 7.65
C PHE A 11 -4.03 12.07 8.58
N TRP A 12 -4.14 12.82 9.68
CA TRP A 12 -3.07 12.95 10.69
C TRP A 12 -2.63 11.61 11.29
N PRO A 13 -3.51 10.63 11.59
CA PRO A 13 -3.09 9.32 12.09
C PRO A 13 -2.10 8.60 11.16
N VAL A 14 -2.20 8.79 9.84
CA VAL A 14 -1.25 8.23 8.87
C VAL A 14 0.12 8.90 9.04
N TYR A 15 0.14 10.23 9.09
CA TYR A 15 1.37 11.01 9.25
C TYR A 15 2.04 10.75 10.60
N ASP A 16 1.28 10.74 11.70
CA ASP A 16 1.78 10.52 13.04
C ASP A 16 2.33 9.11 13.22
N CYS A 17 1.68 8.12 12.61
CA CYS A 17 2.23 6.76 12.55
C CYS A 17 3.58 6.73 11.85
N ILE A 18 3.72 7.36 10.67
CA ILE A 18 5.00 7.41 9.96
C ILE A 18 6.05 8.15 10.79
N LYS A 19 5.72 9.32 11.32
CA LYS A 19 6.61 10.13 12.14
C LYS A 19 7.08 9.39 13.40
N ARG A 20 6.25 8.52 13.98
CA ARG A 20 6.62 7.68 15.12
C ARG A 20 7.75 6.72 14.77
N PHE A 21 7.77 6.13 13.58
CA PHE A 21 8.73 5.08 13.22
C PHE A 21 9.92 5.59 12.42
N TYR A 22 9.78 6.71 11.72
CA TYR A 22 10.79 7.29 10.83
C TYR A 22 11.23 8.67 11.34
N PRO A 23 12.53 8.87 11.63
CA PRO A 23 13.04 10.17 12.04
C PRO A 23 13.14 11.11 10.82
N LEU A 24 12.10 11.93 10.62
CA LEU A 24 12.01 12.85 9.49
C LEU A 24 13.18 13.87 9.51
N GLY A 25 13.83 14.03 8.37
CA GLY A 25 14.95 14.96 8.19
C GLY A 25 16.30 14.43 8.67
N ILE A 26 16.35 13.25 9.29
CA ILE A 26 17.61 12.61 9.72
C ILE A 26 18.12 11.68 8.61
N PRO A 27 19.34 11.91 8.08
CA PRO A 27 19.96 10.99 7.12
C PRO A 27 20.13 9.58 7.69
N ARG A 28 20.15 8.57 6.84
CA ARG A 28 20.35 7.18 7.27
C ARG A 28 21.79 7.01 7.77
N GLY A 29 21.93 6.96 9.08
CA GLY A 29 23.22 6.87 9.78
C GLY A 29 23.02 6.35 11.21
N SER A 30 24.01 6.55 12.07
CA SER A 30 23.94 6.13 13.48
C SER A 30 22.72 6.74 14.19
N LEU A 31 22.51 8.05 14.06
CA LEU A 31 21.36 8.75 14.66
C LEU A 31 20.01 8.22 14.20
N TYR A 32 19.89 7.84 12.91
CA TYR A 32 18.68 7.21 12.39
C TYR A 32 18.44 5.85 13.04
N LYS A 33 19.48 5.02 13.12
CA LYS A 33 19.42 3.69 13.74
C LYS A 33 19.15 3.76 15.24
N ASP A 34 19.54 4.86 15.89
CA ASP A 34 19.33 5.08 17.32
C ASP A 34 17.96 5.63 17.68
N TYR A 35 17.21 6.12 16.69
CA TYR A 35 15.84 6.59 16.89
C TYR A 35 14.96 5.49 17.49
N ALA A 36 14.33 5.76 18.64
CA ALA A 36 13.55 4.78 19.38
C ALA A 36 12.42 4.18 18.53
N GLY A 37 11.75 5.03 17.74
CA GLY A 37 10.73 4.61 16.79
C GLY A 37 11.25 3.67 15.72
N PHE A 38 12.45 3.91 15.20
CA PHE A 38 13.04 3.03 14.20
C PHE A 38 13.36 1.66 14.81
N LYS A 39 13.91 1.62 16.03
CA LYS A 39 14.15 0.37 16.78
C LYS A 39 12.84 -0.40 17.00
N GLU A 40 11.76 0.30 17.32
CA GLU A 40 10.43 -0.28 17.45
C GLU A 40 9.94 -0.88 16.13
N ALA A 41 10.09 -0.16 15.01
CA ALA A 41 9.71 -0.64 13.68
C ALA A 41 10.47 -1.92 13.28
N VAL A 42 11.79 -1.96 13.56
CA VAL A 42 12.62 -3.15 13.31
C VAL A 42 12.16 -4.33 14.15
N ALA A 43 11.90 -4.12 15.45
CA ALA A 43 11.40 -5.18 16.32
C ALA A 43 10.03 -5.73 15.86
N LEU A 44 9.12 -4.85 15.42
CA LEU A 44 7.85 -5.25 14.83
C LEU A 44 8.07 -6.08 13.57
N TRP A 45 8.90 -5.58 12.65
CA TRP A 45 9.24 -6.27 11.40
C TRP A 45 9.87 -7.66 11.65
N GLU A 46 10.82 -7.77 12.57
CA GLU A 46 11.42 -9.06 12.96
C GLU A 46 10.36 -10.03 13.51
N SER A 47 9.47 -9.53 14.36
CA SER A 47 8.46 -10.36 15.02
C SER A 47 7.30 -10.80 14.11
N GLU A 48 6.93 -9.98 13.12
CA GLU A 48 5.75 -10.19 12.27
C GLU A 48 6.10 -10.75 10.89
N ILE A 49 7.26 -10.40 10.33
CA ILE A 49 7.66 -10.72 8.94
C ILE A 49 8.81 -11.73 8.90
N VAL A 50 9.87 -11.53 9.70
CA VAL A 50 11.05 -12.41 9.68
C VAL A 50 10.79 -13.74 10.39
N ASN A 51 9.98 -13.73 11.46
CA ASN A 51 9.55 -14.95 12.13
C ASN A 51 8.55 -15.72 11.24
N ALA A 52 9.04 -16.73 10.53
CA ALA A 52 8.25 -17.51 9.56
C ALA A 52 7.00 -18.14 10.18
N ASP A 53 7.09 -18.70 11.39
CA ASP A 53 5.95 -19.36 12.04
C ASP A 53 4.85 -18.36 12.39
N ARG A 54 5.21 -17.18 12.90
CA ARG A 54 4.25 -16.10 13.19
C ARG A 54 3.66 -15.50 11.92
N CYS A 55 4.51 -15.24 10.93
CA CYS A 55 4.10 -14.72 9.63
C CYS A 55 3.08 -15.67 9.00
N GLU A 56 3.38 -16.97 8.92
CA GLU A 56 2.49 -17.98 8.38
C GLU A 56 1.20 -18.08 9.19
N ALA A 57 1.28 -18.18 10.53
CA ALA A 57 0.11 -18.32 11.39
C ALA A 57 -0.85 -17.12 11.31
N ARG A 58 -0.32 -15.91 11.11
CA ARG A 58 -1.13 -14.69 10.98
C ARG A 58 -1.66 -14.50 9.56
N TRP A 59 -0.81 -14.76 8.56
CA TRP A 59 -1.06 -14.40 7.17
C TRP A 59 -1.77 -15.49 6.37
N ALA A 60 -1.41 -16.76 6.52
CA ALA A 60 -2.01 -17.85 5.76
C ALA A 60 -3.54 -17.95 5.93
N PRO A 61 -4.12 -17.76 7.13
CA PRO A 61 -5.57 -17.72 7.27
C PRO A 61 -6.22 -16.62 6.43
N PHE A 62 -5.65 -15.42 6.40
CA PHE A 62 -6.15 -14.32 5.56
C PHE A 62 -6.04 -14.66 4.07
N VAL A 63 -4.93 -15.23 3.62
CA VAL A 63 -4.78 -15.69 2.22
C VAL A 63 -5.86 -16.71 1.86
N ASN A 64 -6.16 -17.65 2.76
CA ASN A 64 -7.21 -18.64 2.57
C ASN A 64 -8.61 -18.00 2.54
N GLU A 65 -8.90 -17.07 3.44
CA GLU A 65 -10.15 -16.30 3.47
C GLU A 65 -10.36 -15.55 2.14
N VAL A 66 -9.33 -14.89 1.61
CA VAL A 66 -9.39 -14.20 0.32
C VAL A 66 -9.59 -15.18 -0.84
N THR A 67 -8.87 -16.31 -0.83
CA THR A 67 -8.98 -17.34 -1.87
C THR A 67 -10.38 -17.91 -1.94
N LEU A 68 -10.96 -18.29 -0.79
CA LEU A 68 -12.32 -18.82 -0.70
C LEU A 68 -13.37 -17.74 -1.00
N GLY A 69 -13.16 -16.52 -0.51
CA GLY A 69 -14.06 -15.40 -0.72
C GLY A 69 -14.15 -15.00 -2.18
N LEU A 70 -13.04 -14.84 -2.89
CA LEU A 70 -13.05 -14.39 -4.28
C LEU A 70 -13.19 -15.54 -5.28
N GLY A 71 -12.88 -16.79 -4.89
CA GLY A 71 -12.84 -17.92 -5.82
C GLY A 71 -11.77 -17.74 -6.90
N LYS A 72 -10.67 -17.05 -6.56
CA LYS A 72 -9.57 -16.68 -7.45
C LYS A 72 -8.23 -17.12 -6.87
N PRO A 73 -7.22 -17.40 -7.72
CA PRO A 73 -5.87 -17.66 -7.25
C PRO A 73 -5.30 -16.46 -6.48
N VAL A 74 -4.72 -16.72 -5.31
CA VAL A 74 -4.05 -15.70 -4.48
C VAL A 74 -2.59 -16.09 -4.29
N PHE A 75 -1.70 -15.11 -4.49
CA PHE A 75 -0.26 -15.28 -4.36
C PHE A 75 0.26 -14.37 -3.25
N GLY A 76 1.06 -14.91 -2.34
CA GLY A 76 1.82 -14.11 -1.38
C GLY A 76 2.82 -13.20 -2.09
N ARG A 77 2.81 -11.91 -1.74
CA ARG A 77 3.74 -10.88 -2.25
C ARG A 77 4.52 -10.21 -1.11
N THR A 78 4.53 -10.80 0.08
CA THR A 78 5.33 -10.31 1.19
C THR A 78 6.81 -10.61 0.92
N TYR A 79 7.59 -9.60 0.50
CA TYR A 79 9.01 -9.78 0.10
C TYR A 79 10.01 -9.67 1.26
N GLY A 80 9.54 -9.72 2.51
CA GLY A 80 10.40 -9.79 3.68
C GLY A 80 11.14 -8.50 4.03
N GLN A 81 11.29 -7.54 3.13
CA GLN A 81 12.10 -6.31 3.35
C GLN A 81 11.29 -5.14 3.91
N ALA A 82 10.00 -5.08 3.57
CA ALA A 82 9.13 -3.95 3.86
C ALA A 82 8.15 -4.29 4.99
N PRO A 83 7.68 -3.30 5.77
CA PRO A 83 6.85 -3.50 6.96
C PRO A 83 5.36 -3.68 6.60
N CYS A 84 5.07 -4.60 5.69
CA CYS A 84 3.71 -4.94 5.33
C CYS A 84 3.56 -6.39 4.90
N TYR A 85 2.36 -6.90 5.11
CA TYR A 85 1.90 -8.08 4.41
C TYR A 85 1.29 -7.69 3.07
N SER A 86 1.50 -8.50 2.04
CA SER A 86 0.84 -8.26 0.77
C SER A 86 0.51 -9.54 0.01
N ILE A 87 -0.56 -9.45 -0.78
CA ILE A 87 -1.03 -10.49 -1.69
C ILE A 87 -1.33 -9.91 -3.05
N ALA A 88 -1.32 -10.77 -4.08
CA ALA A 88 -1.89 -10.52 -5.39
C ALA A 88 -3.00 -11.54 -5.67
N VAL A 89 -4.20 -11.06 -5.99
CA VAL A 89 -5.33 -11.87 -6.43
C VAL A 89 -5.40 -11.79 -7.96
N GLU A 90 -5.19 -12.90 -8.65
CA GLU A 90 -5.27 -12.95 -10.11
C GLU A 90 -6.73 -13.01 -10.57
N LEU A 91 -7.21 -11.93 -11.18
CA LEU A 91 -8.58 -11.83 -11.68
C LEU A 91 -8.74 -12.52 -13.03
N GLU A 92 -7.75 -12.32 -13.90
CA GLU A 92 -7.71 -12.82 -15.27
C GLU A 92 -6.26 -13.02 -15.74
N ARG A 93 -6.04 -14.10 -16.47
CA ARG A 93 -4.81 -14.38 -17.20
C ARG A 93 -5.15 -14.82 -18.62
N LYS A 94 -4.60 -14.10 -19.60
CA LYS A 94 -4.76 -14.40 -21.03
C LYS A 94 -3.39 -14.60 -21.66
N VAL A 95 -3.18 -15.76 -22.27
CA VAL A 95 -1.94 -16.08 -22.98
C VAL A 95 -2.23 -15.98 -24.48
N LEU A 96 -1.44 -15.18 -25.19
CA LEU A 96 -1.45 -15.04 -26.63
C LEU A 96 -0.01 -15.17 -27.13
N GLU A 97 0.32 -16.32 -27.73
CA GLU A 97 1.68 -16.65 -28.17
C GLU A 97 2.70 -16.48 -27.04
N ASN A 98 3.65 -15.54 -27.18
CA ASN A 98 4.68 -15.23 -26.19
C ASN A 98 4.29 -14.10 -25.23
N ILE A 99 3.06 -13.58 -25.29
CA ILE A 99 2.57 -12.49 -24.43
C ILE A 99 1.51 -13.03 -23.47
N THR A 100 1.69 -12.79 -22.19
CA THR A 100 0.69 -13.06 -21.14
C THR A 100 0.18 -11.74 -20.59
N ARG A 101 -1.10 -11.45 -20.75
CA ARG A 101 -1.77 -10.36 -20.03
C ARG A 101 -2.31 -10.89 -18.71
N ILE A 102 -2.03 -10.19 -17.61
CA ILE A 102 -2.47 -10.51 -16.26
C ILE A 102 -3.17 -9.28 -15.69
N ARG A 103 -4.38 -9.50 -15.16
CA ARG A 103 -5.10 -8.54 -14.33
C ARG A 103 -5.13 -9.08 -12.91
N GLU A 104 -4.67 -8.29 -11.97
CA GLU A 104 -4.66 -8.67 -10.56
C GLU A 104 -5.04 -7.52 -9.63
N LEU A 105 -5.57 -7.85 -8.46
CA LEU A 105 -5.67 -6.92 -7.33
C LEU A 105 -4.51 -7.18 -6.39
N GLN A 106 -3.79 -6.15 -6.01
CA GLN A 106 -2.79 -6.22 -4.95
C GLN A 106 -3.34 -5.55 -3.69
N CYS A 107 -3.26 -6.26 -2.57
CA CYS A 107 -3.63 -5.76 -1.26
C CYS A 107 -2.39 -5.66 -0.38
N PHE A 108 -2.28 -4.55 0.35
CA PHE A 108 -1.19 -4.26 1.26
C PHE A 108 -1.76 -3.93 2.64
N VAL A 109 -1.26 -4.61 3.68
CA VAL A 109 -1.68 -4.42 5.07
C VAL A 109 -0.44 -4.04 5.86
N SER A 110 -0.42 -2.82 6.42
CA SER A 110 0.74 -2.31 7.16
C SER A 110 0.87 -3.02 8.52
N ILE A 111 2.11 -3.28 8.95
CA ILE A 111 2.39 -3.72 10.32
C ILE A 111 2.71 -2.55 11.26
N LEU A 112 2.98 -1.36 10.71
CA LEU A 112 3.30 -0.16 11.50
C LEU A 112 2.04 0.49 12.09
N GLY A 113 0.90 0.36 11.41
CA GLY A 113 -0.35 0.93 11.87
C GLY A 113 -1.57 0.26 11.23
N PRO A 114 -2.78 0.61 11.67
CA PRO A 114 -4.04 0.02 11.21
C PRO A 114 -4.44 0.57 9.85
N PHE A 115 -3.60 0.33 8.85
CA PHE A 115 -3.74 0.87 7.49
C PHE A 115 -3.62 -0.24 6.47
N TYR A 116 -4.44 -0.16 5.43
CA TYR A 116 -4.31 -1.02 4.27
C TYR A 116 -4.65 -0.23 3.00
N THR A 117 -4.30 -0.78 1.85
CA THR A 117 -4.74 -0.25 0.56
C THR A 117 -4.85 -1.38 -0.45
N VAL A 118 -5.64 -1.16 -1.50
CA VAL A 118 -5.85 -2.10 -2.60
C VAL A 118 -5.66 -1.35 -3.91
N ILE A 119 -4.93 -1.95 -4.84
CA ILE A 119 -4.75 -1.43 -6.20
C ILE A 119 -4.98 -2.57 -7.20
N GLY A 120 -5.61 -2.27 -8.33
CA GLY A 120 -5.63 -3.15 -9.49
C GLY A 120 -4.42 -2.89 -10.37
N ILE A 121 -3.86 -3.94 -10.96
CA ILE A 121 -2.75 -3.87 -11.89
C ILE A 121 -3.11 -4.67 -13.13
N ASP A 122 -3.06 -4.00 -14.27
CA ASP A 122 -3.05 -4.65 -15.59
C ASP A 122 -1.63 -4.64 -16.12
N ARG A 123 -1.06 -5.83 -16.32
CA ARG A 123 0.31 -5.98 -16.84
C ARG A 123 0.40 -7.00 -17.95
N ASN A 124 1.41 -6.83 -18.79
CA ASN A 124 1.87 -7.81 -19.76
C ASN A 124 3.18 -8.43 -19.29
N GLU A 125 3.35 -9.72 -19.59
CA GLU A 125 4.61 -10.46 -19.45
C GLU A 125 4.97 -11.03 -20.83
N ILE A 126 6.15 -10.70 -21.34
CA ILE A 126 6.66 -11.19 -22.63
C ILE A 126 7.71 -12.26 -22.37
N GLN A 127 7.48 -13.45 -22.91
CA GLN A 127 8.45 -14.54 -22.91
C GLN A 127 9.47 -14.30 -24.02
N THR A 128 10.71 -13.99 -23.66
CA THR A 128 11.81 -13.69 -24.58
C THR A 128 12.75 -14.88 -24.80
N GLY A 129 12.44 -16.04 -24.23
CA GLY A 129 13.36 -17.20 -24.19
C GLY A 129 14.46 -17.08 -23.11
N GLU A 130 14.52 -15.95 -22.40
CA GLU A 130 15.38 -15.75 -21.24
C GLU A 130 14.77 -16.35 -19.96
N ARG A 131 15.57 -16.43 -18.90
CA ARG A 131 15.15 -17.01 -17.60
C ARG A 131 13.99 -16.24 -16.94
N HIS A 132 13.83 -14.96 -17.26
CA HIS A 132 12.82 -14.10 -16.66
C HIS A 132 12.01 -13.38 -17.74
N PRO A 133 10.66 -13.40 -17.68
CA PRO A 133 9.84 -12.68 -18.62
C PRO A 133 10.01 -11.16 -18.42
N VAL A 134 9.99 -10.41 -19.52
CA VAL A 134 9.96 -8.95 -19.49
C VAL A 134 8.56 -8.52 -19.06
N ARG A 135 8.46 -7.74 -18.00
CA ARG A 135 7.19 -7.25 -17.47
C ARG A 135 6.96 -5.79 -17.84
N SER A 136 5.74 -5.46 -18.22
CA SER A 136 5.31 -4.08 -18.44
C SER A 136 3.93 -3.87 -17.83
N THR A 137 3.79 -2.87 -16.96
CA THR A 137 2.49 -2.50 -16.40
C THR A 137 1.81 -1.52 -17.34
N ASN A 138 0.60 -1.86 -17.79
CA ASN A 138 -0.17 -1.03 -18.71
C ASN A 138 -0.86 0.11 -17.97
N TYR A 139 -1.57 -0.22 -16.88
CA TYR A 139 -2.26 0.76 -16.04
C TYR A 139 -2.51 0.22 -14.63
N MET A 140 -2.77 1.14 -13.71
CA MET A 140 -3.19 0.88 -12.34
C MET A 140 -4.65 1.30 -12.15
N VAL A 141 -5.43 0.51 -11.41
CA VAL A 141 -6.79 0.85 -11.01
C VAL A 141 -6.80 1.17 -9.52
N VAL A 142 -7.25 2.37 -9.15
CA VAL A 142 -7.11 2.89 -7.77
C VAL A 142 -8.43 2.99 -7.00
N SER A 143 -9.52 2.53 -7.62
CA SER A 143 -10.86 2.46 -7.04
C SER A 143 -11.65 1.31 -7.67
N PRO A 144 -12.70 0.78 -7.03
CA PRO A 144 -13.58 -0.22 -7.63
C PRO A 144 -14.27 0.35 -8.86
N GLN A 145 -13.95 -0.17 -10.04
CA GLN A 145 -14.57 0.20 -11.31
C GLN A 145 -14.37 -0.91 -12.34
N HIS A 146 -15.27 -0.96 -13.32
CA HIS A 146 -15.21 -1.88 -14.46
C HIS A 146 -14.97 -3.34 -14.03
N GLU A 147 -14.05 -4.05 -14.69
CA GLU A 147 -13.75 -5.46 -14.41
C GLU A 147 -13.13 -5.72 -13.01
N TYR A 148 -12.74 -4.68 -12.28
CA TYR A 148 -12.16 -4.81 -10.94
C TYR A 148 -13.20 -4.62 -9.83
N GLU A 149 -14.36 -4.01 -10.11
CA GLU A 149 -15.27 -3.48 -9.09
C GLU A 149 -15.67 -4.50 -8.01
N ASP A 150 -16.26 -5.63 -8.42
CA ASP A 150 -16.80 -6.62 -7.48
C ASP A 150 -15.69 -7.25 -6.61
N SER A 151 -14.57 -7.61 -7.26
CA SER A 151 -13.44 -8.23 -6.56
C SER A 151 -12.72 -7.24 -5.65
N PHE A 152 -12.65 -5.96 -6.04
CA PHE A 152 -12.03 -4.91 -5.24
C PHE A 152 -12.84 -4.68 -3.97
N ARG A 153 -14.15 -4.46 -4.08
CA ARG A 153 -15.02 -4.23 -2.92
C ARG A 153 -14.98 -5.43 -1.97
N LYS A 154 -15.15 -6.64 -2.52
CA LYS A 154 -15.11 -7.87 -1.73
C LYS A 154 -13.77 -8.09 -1.04
N LEU A 155 -12.66 -7.74 -1.68
CA LEU A 155 -11.34 -7.78 -1.04
C LEU A 155 -11.22 -6.76 0.10
N CYS A 156 -11.74 -5.55 -0.08
CA CYS A 156 -11.81 -4.57 1.02
C CYS A 156 -12.64 -5.10 2.19
N ASP A 157 -13.82 -5.67 1.94
CA ASP A 157 -14.69 -6.22 2.98
C ASP A 157 -13.98 -7.31 3.79
N ILE A 158 -13.28 -8.25 3.10
CA ILE A 158 -12.52 -9.32 3.76
C ILE A 158 -11.39 -8.75 4.63
N VAL A 159 -10.69 -7.71 4.16
CA VAL A 159 -9.63 -7.05 4.94
C VAL A 159 -10.21 -6.36 6.17
N GLU A 160 -11.30 -5.60 6.03
CA GLU A 160 -11.93 -4.91 7.16
C GLU A 160 -12.58 -5.88 8.16
N ASP A 161 -12.99 -7.06 7.70
CA ASP A 161 -13.47 -8.14 8.57
C ASP A 161 -12.35 -8.82 9.34
N ARG A 162 -11.23 -9.12 8.69
CA ARG A 162 -10.08 -9.76 9.33
C ARG A 162 -9.33 -8.80 10.24
N PHE A 163 -9.11 -7.58 9.80
CA PHE A 163 -8.27 -6.58 10.44
C PHE A 163 -9.14 -5.45 11.01
N LYS A 164 -9.92 -5.78 12.04
CA LYS A 164 -10.83 -4.82 12.67
C LYS A 164 -10.09 -3.56 13.12
N GLY A 165 -10.65 -2.40 12.76
CA GLY A 165 -10.07 -1.08 13.03
C GLY A 165 -9.06 -0.60 11.99
N TYR A 166 -8.70 -1.43 11.00
CA TYR A 166 -7.89 -0.97 9.87
C TYR A 166 -8.71 -0.06 8.95
N ARG A 167 -8.05 0.94 8.38
CA ARG A 167 -8.66 1.93 7.48
C ARG A 167 -7.98 1.93 6.12
N PHE A 168 -8.78 1.97 5.06
CA PHE A 168 -8.30 2.08 3.69
C PHE A 168 -7.61 3.43 3.49
N VAL A 169 -6.33 3.44 3.09
CA VAL A 169 -5.60 4.66 2.74
C VAL A 169 -5.81 4.96 1.24
N PRO A 170 -6.44 6.10 0.89
CA PRO A 170 -6.70 6.46 -0.50
C PRO A 170 -5.41 6.58 -1.31
N TYR A 171 -5.48 6.24 -2.60
CA TYR A 171 -4.34 6.34 -3.51
C TYR A 171 -3.71 7.74 -3.52
N ARG A 172 -4.53 8.80 -3.53
CA ARG A 172 -4.05 10.19 -3.46
C ARG A 172 -3.19 10.45 -2.22
N ILE A 173 -3.47 9.80 -1.10
CA ILE A 173 -2.67 9.93 0.12
C ILE A 173 -1.41 9.06 0.02
N CYS A 174 -1.54 7.82 -0.44
CA CYS A 174 -0.42 6.91 -0.66
C CYS A 174 0.70 7.51 -1.54
N THR A 175 0.35 8.26 -2.59
CA THR A 175 1.32 8.85 -3.52
C THR A 175 1.98 10.13 -3.02
N THR A 176 1.49 10.72 -1.93
CA THR A 176 2.08 11.96 -1.41
C THR A 176 3.43 11.73 -0.74
N ALA A 177 4.36 12.62 -1.03
CA ALA A 177 5.67 12.64 -0.39
C ALA A 177 5.67 13.40 0.94
N ILE A 178 6.30 12.85 1.97
CA ILE A 178 6.61 13.53 3.23
C ILE A 178 8.05 14.05 3.14
N GLU A 179 8.23 15.34 3.40
CA GLU A 179 9.55 15.95 3.40
C GLU A 179 10.42 15.38 4.52
N GLY A 180 11.70 15.11 4.20
CA GLY A 180 12.64 14.49 5.13
C GLY A 180 12.39 13.00 5.42
N LEU A 181 11.33 12.38 4.88
CA LEU A 181 11.12 10.94 5.02
C LEU A 181 12.19 10.16 4.25
N ARG A 182 12.82 9.22 4.94
CA ARG A 182 13.74 8.23 4.37
C ARG A 182 13.34 6.85 4.89
N VAL A 183 12.99 5.95 3.98
CA VAL A 183 12.58 4.58 4.30
C VAL A 183 13.82 3.67 4.41
N TRP A 184 13.86 2.79 5.43
CA TRP A 184 15.09 2.05 5.77
C TRP A 184 15.45 0.92 4.83
N TYR A 185 14.50 0.40 4.05
CA TYR A 185 14.67 -0.79 3.21
C TYR A 185 14.82 -0.46 1.72
N MET A 186 14.79 0.83 1.37
CA MET A 186 15.07 1.31 0.02
C MET A 186 16.54 1.71 -0.10
N ASP A 187 17.06 1.93 -1.30
CA ASP A 187 18.41 2.47 -1.47
C ASP A 187 18.44 3.98 -1.17
N GLU A 188 19.60 4.51 -0.78
CA GLU A 188 19.73 5.94 -0.44
C GLU A 188 19.50 6.89 -1.62
N ASP A 189 19.74 6.39 -2.83
CA ASP A 189 19.59 7.13 -4.09
C ASP A 189 18.15 7.12 -4.62
N GLU A 190 17.26 6.31 -4.04
CA GLU A 190 15.85 6.27 -4.43
C GLU A 190 15.01 7.30 -3.65
N PRO A 191 14.06 7.99 -4.30
CA PRO A 191 13.10 8.88 -3.64
C PRO A 191 12.06 8.07 -2.85
N GLY A 192 12.51 7.36 -1.83
CA GLY A 192 11.72 6.60 -0.87
C GLY A 192 10.97 7.48 0.13
N ASN A 193 10.28 8.52 -0.35
CA ASN A 193 9.70 9.57 0.49
C ASN A 193 8.16 9.60 0.45
N ARG A 194 7.50 8.63 -0.19
CA ARG A 194 6.04 8.54 -0.27
C ARG A 194 5.45 7.82 0.93
N ILE A 195 4.20 8.17 1.29
CA ILE A 195 3.44 7.46 2.34
C ILE A 195 3.36 5.97 2.05
N PHE A 196 3.13 5.59 0.79
CA PHE A 196 3.07 4.18 0.41
C PHE A 196 4.38 3.44 0.73
N HIS A 197 5.53 4.06 0.47
CA HIS A 197 6.83 3.47 0.80
C HIS A 197 7.05 3.39 2.32
N ALA A 198 6.53 4.31 3.12
CA ALA A 198 6.66 4.19 4.58
C ALA A 198 5.78 3.08 5.16
N LEU A 199 4.56 2.88 4.63
CA LEU A 199 3.60 1.94 5.22
C LEU A 199 3.61 0.55 4.61
N PHE A 200 3.99 0.43 3.34
CA PHE A 200 3.77 -0.76 2.54
C PHE A 200 5.07 -1.29 1.93
N THR A 201 5.34 -0.97 0.67
CA THR A 201 6.48 -1.48 -0.11
C THR A 201 6.95 -0.43 -1.12
N TYR A 202 8.07 -0.69 -1.79
CA TYR A 202 8.63 0.15 -2.85
C TYR A 202 8.36 -0.39 -4.26
N GLN A 203 7.71 -1.54 -4.38
CA GLN A 203 7.58 -2.28 -5.64
C GLN A 203 6.48 -1.76 -6.58
N ILE A 204 5.77 -0.71 -6.17
CA ILE A 204 4.73 -0.09 -6.99
C ILE A 204 5.33 1.12 -7.70
N ASP A 205 5.35 1.05 -9.02
CA ASP A 205 5.64 2.22 -9.85
C ASP A 205 4.41 3.13 -9.90
N PHE A 206 4.57 4.35 -9.43
CA PHE A 206 3.54 5.38 -9.43
C PHE A 206 3.60 6.29 -10.67
N ASN A 207 4.53 6.06 -11.60
CA ASN A 207 4.65 6.81 -12.86
C ASN A 207 3.84 6.20 -14.00
N ILE A 208 3.02 5.18 -13.72
CA ILE A 208 2.14 4.53 -14.68
C ILE A 208 0.76 5.21 -14.73
N GLN A 209 0.05 5.01 -15.83
CA GLN A 209 -1.32 5.52 -15.98
C GLN A 209 -2.23 4.96 -14.88
N THR A 210 -2.98 5.84 -14.22
CA THR A 210 -3.98 5.47 -13.22
C THR A 210 -5.38 5.62 -13.78
N LEU A 211 -6.28 4.72 -13.38
CA LEU A 211 -7.71 4.78 -13.66
C LEU A 211 -8.46 4.75 -12.33
N GLY A 212 -9.55 5.53 -12.26
CA GLY A 212 -10.47 5.54 -11.13
C GLY A 212 -10.31 6.74 -10.21
N ALA A 213 -11.08 6.75 -9.13
CA ALA A 213 -11.11 7.84 -8.18
C ALA A 213 -9.93 7.74 -7.20
N GLU A 214 -8.93 8.60 -7.36
CA GLU A 214 -7.76 8.63 -6.46
C GLU A 214 -8.12 8.90 -4.98
N THR A 215 -9.29 9.49 -4.75
CA THR A 215 -9.85 9.78 -3.42
C THR A 215 -10.78 8.67 -2.91
N TYR A 216 -10.85 7.51 -3.58
CA TYR A 216 -11.66 6.40 -3.09
C TYR A 216 -11.28 6.01 -1.65
N GLY A 217 -12.29 5.76 -0.82
CA GLY A 217 -12.12 5.49 0.61
C GLY A 217 -11.91 6.74 1.48
N ALA A 218 -11.74 7.94 0.90
CA ALA A 218 -11.52 9.17 1.68
C ALA A 218 -12.73 9.57 2.56
N ASP A 219 -13.93 9.08 2.26
CA ASP A 219 -15.12 9.36 3.05
C ASP A 219 -15.04 8.78 4.46
N ALA A 220 -14.36 7.63 4.62
CA ALA A 220 -14.05 7.05 5.92
C ALA A 220 -13.06 7.90 6.75
N TRP A 221 -12.54 8.99 6.17
CA TRP A 221 -11.62 9.94 6.80
C TRP A 221 -12.24 11.29 7.07
N ILE A 222 -13.51 11.50 6.76
CA ILE A 222 -14.20 12.75 7.09
C ILE A 222 -14.28 12.89 8.62
N LYS A 223 -13.87 14.05 9.14
CA LYS A 223 -13.94 14.36 10.57
C LYS A 223 -15.38 14.34 11.06
N GLU A 224 -15.58 13.78 12.24
CA GLU A 224 -16.89 13.79 12.89
C GLU A 224 -17.40 15.23 13.05
N GLY A 225 -18.67 15.46 12.68
CA GLY A 225 -19.28 16.79 12.73
C GLY A 225 -18.83 17.74 11.61
N TYR A 226 -18.04 17.32 10.63
CA TYR A 226 -17.74 18.15 9.46
C TYR A 226 -19.01 18.44 8.67
N VAL A 227 -19.36 19.72 8.60
CA VAL A 227 -20.38 20.25 7.69
C VAL A 227 -19.63 21.03 6.62
N GLN A 228 -19.92 20.75 5.35
CA GLN A 228 -19.30 21.44 4.23
C GLN A 228 -19.68 22.93 4.26
N LYS A 229 -18.81 23.75 4.86
CA LYS A 229 -18.80 25.20 4.70
C LYS A 229 -18.07 25.48 3.38
N GLY A 230 -18.53 26.46 2.61
CA GLY A 230 -17.99 26.77 1.27
C GLY A 230 -16.45 26.73 1.17
N SER A 231 -15.94 26.28 0.02
CA SER A 231 -14.55 25.87 -0.18
C SER A 231 -13.50 26.97 0.03
N TRP A 232 -12.51 26.72 0.91
CA TRP A 232 -11.23 27.41 0.94
C TRP A 232 -10.10 26.38 1.11
N VAL A 233 -8.98 26.55 0.39
CA VAL A 233 -7.81 25.67 0.49
C VAL A 233 -6.70 26.41 1.24
N ALA A 234 -6.23 25.83 2.36
CA ALA A 234 -5.06 26.29 3.08
C ALA A 234 -3.84 25.42 2.73
N ASN A 235 -2.71 26.05 2.43
CA ASN A 235 -1.41 25.38 2.26
C ASN A 235 -0.60 25.53 3.55
N PRO A 236 0.15 24.50 3.99
CA PRO A 236 1.06 24.66 5.13
C PRO A 236 2.19 25.65 4.82
N PRO A 237 2.76 26.33 5.83
CA PRO A 237 3.89 27.22 5.64
C PRO A 237 5.12 26.43 5.17
N LEU A 238 5.83 27.03 4.21
CA LEU A 238 7.12 26.57 3.66
C LEU A 238 8.19 26.41 4.73
#